data_AF-A0A963F4I8-F1
#
_entry.id   AF-A0A963F4I8-F1
#
_cell.length_a   1.000
_cell.length_b   1.000
_cell.length_c   1.000
_cell.angle_alpha   90.00
_cell.angle_beta   90.00
_cell.angle_gamma   90.00
#
_symmetry.space_group_name_H-M   'P 1'
#
loop_
_entity.id
_entity.type
_entity.pdbx_description
1 polymer ?
#
loop_
_entity_poly.entity_id
_entity_poly.type
_entity_poly.pdbx_seq_one_letter_code
_entity_poly.pdbx_strand_id
1 'polypeptide(L)'
;MLKTYHEHVESRAAEGIPPLPLNPEQVADLVESLKNPPSGEEMELVDLVTHRVPAGVDQAAYVKAAFLADLVKGECTSPLIDKVHAVQLLGTMLGGYNITPLIDALDDAEIAEHATLALAHTLLLFDAFHDVREKAEAGNRYAQKVMTSWADAEWFTAREAAADKITVTVFKVPGETNTDDLSPAPDAWSRPDIPLHAKAMLKNPRAGMEGDPLATIAALKEKGHPVAYVGDVVGTGSSRKSATNSVLWHMGTDIPYIPNKRAGGYCLGGKIAPIFFNTMEDAGALPIECDVSKMKTGDVIDIYPYEGVVRDHESGDELARFQLKTNVLLDEVRAGGRIPLIIGRGLTARAREALGMEPSDLFQQPLPPKESSKGYTLAQKIVGKACGVRGVRPGTYCEPIMTTVGSQDTTGPMTRDELKDLA
;
A
#
# COMPACT_ATOMS: atom_id res chain seq x y z
N MET A 1 10.46 25.85 13.48
CA MET A 1 10.18 24.45 13.10
C MET A 1 11.35 23.50 13.36
N LEU A 2 12.50 23.60 12.68
CA LEU A 2 13.59 22.61 12.75
C LEU A 2 14.04 22.23 14.17
N LYS A 3 14.32 23.21 15.05
CA LYS A 3 14.71 22.91 16.43
C LYS A 3 13.72 22.00 17.17
N THR A 4 12.42 22.33 17.11
CA THR A 4 11.36 21.53 17.74
C THR A 4 11.19 20.17 17.06
N TYR A 5 11.43 20.12 15.74
CA TYR A 5 11.45 18.85 15.00
C TYR A 5 12.62 17.96 15.46
N HIS A 6 13.83 18.50 15.62
CA HIS A 6 15.00 17.77 16.12
C HIS A 6 14.78 17.25 17.54
N GLU A 7 14.21 18.07 18.44
CA GLU A 7 13.83 17.63 19.79
C GLU A 7 12.83 16.45 19.75
N HIS A 8 11.89 16.46 18.80
CA HIS A 8 10.95 15.36 18.58
C HIS A 8 11.63 14.11 18.01
N VAL A 9 12.56 14.28 17.05
CA VAL A 9 13.37 13.19 16.49
C VAL A 9 14.16 12.51 17.60
N GLU A 10 14.85 13.27 18.45
CA GLU A 10 15.62 12.74 19.58
C GLU A 10 14.73 11.98 20.57
N SER A 11 13.57 12.54 20.93
CA SER A 11 12.59 11.91 21.82
C SER A 11 12.11 10.57 21.26
N ARG A 12 11.77 10.52 19.96
CA ARG A 12 11.29 9.29 19.28
C ARG A 12 12.42 8.27 19.07
N ALA A 13 13.65 8.74 18.81
CA ALA A 13 14.81 7.88 18.68
C ALA A 13 15.16 7.19 20.02
N ALA A 14 14.98 7.87 21.16
CA ALA A 14 15.13 7.25 22.49
C ALA A 14 14.13 6.10 22.73
N GLU A 15 13.02 6.11 21.99
CA GLU A 15 12.01 5.04 21.97
C GLU A 15 12.23 3.99 20.86
N GLY A 16 13.24 4.15 20.01
CA GLY A 16 13.54 3.26 18.89
C GLY A 16 12.60 3.37 17.70
N ILE A 17 11.94 4.52 17.51
CA ILE A 17 10.94 4.74 16.45
C ILE A 17 11.20 6.05 15.67
N PRO A 18 10.79 6.14 14.38
CA PRO A 18 10.95 7.35 13.59
C PRO A 18 10.05 8.49 14.09
N PRO A 19 10.36 9.75 13.76
CA PRO A 19 9.49 10.88 14.07
C PRO A 19 8.10 10.71 13.43
N LEU A 20 7.12 11.41 13.99
CA LEU A 20 5.80 11.53 13.36
C LEU A 20 5.91 12.25 12.00
N PRO A 21 4.99 11.98 11.06
CA PRO A 21 4.86 12.82 9.87
C PRO A 21 4.58 14.27 10.26
N LEU A 22 4.98 15.20 9.39
CA LEU A 22 4.77 16.62 9.61
C LEU A 22 3.27 16.96 9.59
N ASN A 23 2.86 17.80 10.54
CA ASN A 23 1.51 18.36 10.58
C ASN A 23 1.40 19.61 9.67
N PRO A 24 0.19 20.16 9.45
CA PRO A 24 0.00 21.29 8.54
C PRO A 24 0.80 22.53 8.93
N GLU A 25 0.89 22.84 10.22
CA GLU A 25 1.63 24.00 10.72
C GLU A 25 3.14 23.86 10.48
N GLN A 26 3.68 22.65 10.71
CA GLN A 26 5.08 22.33 10.43
C GLN A 26 5.39 22.41 8.93
N VAL A 27 4.47 21.95 8.07
CA VAL A 27 4.64 22.09 6.62
C VAL A 27 4.58 23.54 6.18
N ALA A 28 3.73 24.37 6.79
CA ALA A 28 3.69 25.81 6.50
C ALA A 28 5.03 26.50 6.87
N ASP A 29 5.58 26.21 8.05
CA ASP A 29 6.90 26.71 8.44
C ASP A 29 8.03 26.19 7.54
N LEU A 30 7.92 24.92 7.11
CA LEU A 30 8.86 24.30 6.17
C LEU A 30 8.82 25.00 4.81
N VAL A 31 7.64 25.37 4.31
CA VAL A 31 7.48 26.12 3.06
C VAL A 31 8.21 27.47 3.15
N GLU A 32 8.07 28.21 4.24
CA GLU A 32 8.79 29.48 4.41
C GLU A 32 10.31 29.29 4.48
N SER A 33 10.75 28.19 5.10
CA SER A 33 12.17 27.81 5.13
C SER A 33 12.68 27.37 3.75
N LEU A 34 11.87 26.69 2.94
CA LEU A 34 12.23 26.33 1.56
C LEU A 34 12.34 27.56 0.65
N LYS A 35 11.57 28.62 0.92
CA LYS A 35 11.70 29.91 0.20
C LYS A 35 12.94 30.69 0.64
N ASN A 36 13.29 30.63 1.93
CA ASN A 36 14.42 31.35 2.53
C ASN A 36 15.26 30.42 3.41
N PRO A 37 16.08 29.53 2.82
CA PRO A 37 16.74 28.48 3.57
C PRO A 37 17.83 29.03 4.51
N PRO A 38 17.84 28.58 5.78
CA PRO A 38 19.00 28.77 6.64
C PRO A 38 20.22 28.05 6.08
N SER A 39 21.39 28.69 6.19
CA SER A 39 22.65 28.11 5.70
C SER A 39 22.95 26.78 6.38
N GLY A 40 23.19 25.73 5.58
CA GLY A 40 23.56 24.40 6.05
C GLY A 40 22.40 23.44 6.29
N GLU A 41 21.16 23.92 6.18
CA GLU A 41 19.93 23.12 6.41
C GLU A 41 19.26 22.70 5.09
N GLU A 42 19.83 23.06 3.93
CA GLU A 42 19.17 22.97 2.62
C GLU A 42 18.75 21.53 2.28
N MET A 43 19.63 20.57 2.53
CA MET A 43 19.37 19.15 2.25
C MET A 43 18.29 18.59 3.18
N GLU A 44 18.29 18.98 4.47
CA GLU A 44 17.29 18.50 5.42
C GLU A 44 15.89 19.04 5.05
N LEU A 45 15.79 20.32 4.68
CA LEU A 45 14.51 20.89 4.26
C LEU A 45 13.90 20.16 3.05
N VAL A 46 14.74 19.82 2.06
CA VAL A 46 14.31 19.03 0.90
C VAL A 46 13.92 17.61 1.30
N ASP A 47 14.67 16.95 2.19
CA ASP A 47 14.31 15.62 2.69
C ASP A 47 12.95 15.62 3.42
N LEU A 48 12.71 16.61 4.27
CA LEU A 48 11.47 16.75 5.03
C LEU A 48 10.25 16.89 4.12
N VAL A 49 10.29 17.77 3.13
CA VAL A 49 9.16 17.95 2.20
C VAL A 49 8.97 16.75 1.29
N THR A 50 10.06 16.03 0.97
CA THR A 50 10.02 14.85 0.09
C THR A 50 9.46 13.63 0.81
N HIS A 51 9.90 13.37 2.05
CA HIS A 51 9.67 12.08 2.69
C HIS A 51 8.85 12.12 3.97
N ARG A 52 8.62 13.29 4.60
CA ARG A 52 7.98 13.38 5.93
C ARG A 52 6.59 14.01 5.93
N VAL A 53 6.06 14.38 4.77
CA VAL A 53 4.68 14.88 4.62
C VAL A 53 3.75 13.73 4.22
N PRO A 54 2.60 13.52 4.89
CA PRO A 54 1.56 12.61 4.41
C PRO A 54 1.12 12.91 2.97
N ALA A 55 0.55 11.91 2.30
CA ALA A 55 0.06 12.01 0.93
C ALA A 55 -1.47 12.17 0.89
N GLY A 56 -2.05 12.15 -0.32
CA GLY A 56 -3.51 12.20 -0.49
C GLY A 56 -4.11 13.55 -0.07
N VAL A 57 -5.26 13.50 0.60
CA VAL A 57 -6.00 14.68 1.07
C VAL A 57 -5.77 15.02 2.54
N ASP A 58 -4.64 14.62 3.11
CA ASP A 58 -4.25 15.12 4.42
C ASP A 58 -4.05 16.65 4.41
N GLN A 59 -4.29 17.32 5.54
CA GLN A 59 -4.14 18.77 5.63
C GLN A 59 -2.69 19.22 5.42
N ALA A 60 -1.70 18.42 5.80
CA ALA A 60 -0.30 18.71 5.52
C ALA A 60 0.03 18.52 4.03
N ALA A 61 -0.59 17.53 3.39
CA ALA A 61 -0.51 17.32 1.94
C ALA A 61 -1.11 18.51 1.17
N TYR A 62 -2.22 19.10 1.65
CA TYR A 62 -2.80 20.31 1.06
C TYR A 62 -1.79 21.47 1.02
N VAL A 63 -1.12 21.75 2.14
CA VAL A 63 -0.13 22.84 2.22
C VAL A 63 1.06 22.56 1.30
N LYS A 64 1.56 21.31 1.26
CA LYS A 64 2.62 20.89 0.34
C LYS A 64 2.19 21.05 -1.12
N ALA A 65 1.03 20.53 -1.51
CA ALA A 65 0.54 20.60 -2.89
C ALA A 65 0.34 22.04 -3.35
N ALA A 66 -0.22 22.90 -2.50
CA ALA A 66 -0.40 24.32 -2.81
C ALA A 66 0.94 25.01 -3.09
N PHE A 67 1.93 24.84 -2.21
CA PHE A 67 3.27 25.40 -2.42
C PHE A 67 3.92 24.91 -3.71
N LEU A 68 3.87 23.60 -3.98
CA LEU A 68 4.46 23.03 -5.20
C LEU A 68 3.72 23.52 -6.46
N ALA A 69 2.40 23.69 -6.40
CA ALA A 69 1.62 24.27 -7.49
C ALA A 69 2.00 25.74 -7.75
N ASP A 70 2.22 26.54 -6.70
CA ASP A 70 2.66 27.93 -6.83
C ASP A 70 4.05 28.02 -7.48
N LEU A 71 4.97 27.10 -7.15
CA LEU A 71 6.27 27.00 -7.82
C LEU A 71 6.11 26.69 -9.31
N VAL A 72 5.27 25.71 -9.66
CA VAL A 72 4.98 25.32 -11.05
C VAL A 72 4.44 26.50 -11.85
N LYS A 73 3.51 27.27 -11.27
CA LYS A 73 2.91 28.46 -11.89
C LYS A 73 3.84 29.68 -11.90
N GLY A 74 4.93 29.65 -11.14
CA GLY A 74 5.82 30.81 -10.96
C GLY A 74 5.21 31.91 -10.07
N GLU A 75 4.22 31.58 -9.25
CA GLU A 75 3.60 32.49 -8.28
C GLU A 75 4.45 32.66 -7.02
N CYS A 76 5.35 31.70 -6.75
CA CYS A 76 6.42 31.85 -5.77
C CYS A 76 7.73 31.25 -6.28
N THR A 77 8.82 31.40 -5.52
CA THR A 77 10.14 30.85 -5.85
C THR A 77 10.78 30.21 -4.62
N SER A 78 11.66 29.22 -4.87
CA SER A 78 12.52 28.61 -3.87
C SER A 78 13.91 28.43 -4.50
N PRO A 79 15.01 28.74 -3.79
CA PRO A 79 16.35 28.40 -4.26
C PRO A 79 16.66 26.90 -4.22
N LEU A 80 15.80 26.07 -3.60
CA LEU A 80 16.03 24.63 -3.39
C LEU A 80 15.16 23.72 -4.28
N ILE A 81 14.03 24.22 -4.76
CA ILE A 81 13.06 23.46 -5.55
C ILE A 81 12.70 24.30 -6.77
N ASP A 82 13.20 23.88 -7.93
CA ASP A 82 12.80 24.45 -9.22
C ASP A 82 11.46 23.88 -9.70
N LYS A 83 10.97 24.39 -10.83
CA LYS A 83 9.68 23.95 -11.41
C LYS A 83 9.66 22.45 -11.72
N VAL A 84 10.75 21.90 -12.24
CA VAL A 84 10.84 20.49 -12.62
C VAL A 84 10.76 19.61 -11.38
N HIS A 85 11.53 19.94 -10.35
CA HIS A 85 11.52 19.23 -9.07
C HIS A 85 10.15 19.36 -8.38
N ALA A 86 9.48 20.50 -8.49
CA ALA A 86 8.13 20.67 -7.96
C ALA A 86 7.12 19.71 -8.62
N VAL A 87 7.16 19.53 -9.95
CA VAL A 87 6.34 18.54 -10.65
C VAL A 87 6.67 17.12 -10.23
N GLN A 88 7.96 16.79 -10.06
CA GLN A 88 8.37 15.47 -9.58
C GLN A 88 7.82 15.19 -8.18
N LEU A 89 7.87 16.17 -7.27
CA LEU A 89 7.32 16.05 -5.92
C LEU A 89 5.80 15.97 -5.90
N LEU A 90 5.10 16.68 -6.80
CA LEU A 90 3.65 16.51 -6.97
C LEU A 90 3.33 15.08 -7.41
N GLY A 91 4.14 14.48 -8.28
CA GLY A 91 3.98 13.09 -8.73
C GLY A 91 4.11 12.02 -7.64
N THR A 92 4.65 12.35 -6.45
CA THR A 92 4.83 11.37 -5.36
C THR A 92 3.70 11.38 -4.32
N MET A 93 2.70 12.25 -4.48
CA MET A 93 1.66 12.49 -3.46
C MET A 93 0.46 11.55 -3.55
N LEU A 94 0.58 10.42 -4.27
CA LEU A 94 -0.45 9.40 -4.55
C LEU A 94 -1.67 9.88 -5.36
N GLY A 95 -2.31 10.96 -4.93
CA GLY A 95 -3.60 11.45 -5.42
C GLY A 95 -4.11 12.63 -4.59
N GLY A 96 -5.28 13.16 -4.95
CA GLY A 96 -5.91 14.29 -4.27
C GLY A 96 -5.39 15.65 -4.77
N TYR A 97 -4.81 16.46 -3.88
CA TYR A 97 -4.51 17.88 -4.16
C TYR A 97 -3.42 18.10 -5.22
N ASN A 98 -2.64 17.07 -5.56
CA ASN A 98 -1.60 17.12 -6.58
C ASN A 98 -2.12 16.96 -8.02
N ILE A 99 -3.35 16.43 -8.21
CA ILE A 99 -3.85 16.03 -9.53
C ILE A 99 -4.03 17.23 -10.46
N THR A 100 -4.80 18.24 -10.06
CA THR A 100 -5.05 19.42 -10.92
C THR A 100 -3.76 20.14 -11.31
N PRO A 101 -2.82 20.43 -10.39
CA PRO A 101 -1.52 20.99 -10.76
C PRO A 101 -0.74 20.18 -11.79
N LEU A 102 -0.77 18.84 -11.71
CA LEU A 102 -0.12 17.97 -12.70
C LEU A 102 -0.81 18.02 -14.08
N ILE A 103 -2.15 18.09 -14.10
CA ILE A 103 -2.92 18.20 -15.35
C ILE A 103 -2.69 19.56 -16.01
N ASP A 104 -2.62 20.64 -15.23
CA ASP A 104 -2.30 21.98 -15.72
C ASP A 104 -0.89 22.02 -16.31
N ALA A 105 0.08 21.36 -15.66
CA ALA A 105 1.47 21.30 -16.13
C ALA A 105 1.65 20.61 -17.49
N LEU A 106 0.65 19.85 -18.00
CA LEU A 106 0.68 19.30 -19.36
C LEU A 106 0.64 20.37 -20.46
N ASP A 107 0.27 21.61 -20.14
CA ASP A 107 0.23 22.73 -21.10
C ASP A 107 1.54 23.54 -21.13
N ASP A 108 2.45 23.32 -20.19
CA ASP A 108 3.74 24.03 -20.11
C ASP A 108 4.87 23.17 -20.70
N ALA A 109 5.42 23.60 -21.84
CA ALA A 109 6.43 22.87 -22.58
C ALA A 109 7.73 22.57 -21.80
N GLU A 110 8.04 23.36 -20.75
CA GLU A 110 9.23 23.13 -19.90
C GLU A 110 9.07 21.90 -19.02
N ILE A 111 7.84 21.64 -18.54
CA ILE A 111 7.56 20.67 -17.48
C ILE A 111 6.58 19.56 -17.88
N ALA A 112 5.94 19.66 -19.05
CA ALA A 112 4.89 18.74 -19.48
C ALA A 112 5.36 17.28 -19.61
N GLU A 113 6.63 17.03 -19.96
CA GLU A 113 7.16 15.66 -19.98
C GLU A 113 7.25 15.05 -18.58
N HIS A 114 7.64 15.86 -17.57
CA HIS A 114 7.68 15.42 -16.17
C HIS A 114 6.27 15.18 -15.62
N ALA A 115 5.32 16.04 -15.98
CA ALA A 115 3.92 15.88 -15.62
C ALA A 115 3.31 14.64 -16.27
N THR A 116 3.68 14.35 -17.53
CA THR A 116 3.31 13.12 -18.24
C THR A 116 3.78 11.88 -17.48
N LEU A 117 5.06 11.84 -17.09
CA LEU A 117 5.62 10.73 -16.31
C LEU A 117 4.93 10.58 -14.94
N ALA A 118 4.66 11.69 -14.25
CA ALA A 118 3.95 11.66 -12.97
C ALA A 118 2.52 11.08 -13.12
N LEU A 119 1.75 11.58 -14.08
CA LEU A 119 0.37 11.15 -14.31
C LEU A 119 0.30 9.71 -14.83
N ALA A 120 1.27 9.26 -15.63
CA ALA A 120 1.37 7.90 -16.14
C ALA A 120 1.35 6.84 -15.02
N HIS A 121 1.91 7.16 -13.85
CA HIS A 121 1.97 6.27 -12.68
C HIS A 121 0.98 6.63 -11.57
N THR A 122 0.18 7.68 -11.74
CA THR A 122 -0.83 8.10 -10.77
C THR A 122 -2.12 7.31 -10.99
N LEU A 123 -2.63 6.63 -9.97
CA LEU A 123 -3.83 5.78 -10.08
C LEU A 123 -5.11 6.49 -9.64
N LEU A 124 -5.00 7.36 -8.63
CA LEU A 124 -6.13 8.01 -7.95
C LEU A 124 -6.63 9.25 -8.72
N LEU A 125 -6.95 9.07 -10.01
CA LEU A 125 -7.49 10.15 -10.86
C LEU A 125 -9.00 10.31 -10.74
N PHE A 126 -9.72 9.21 -10.49
CA PHE A 126 -11.19 9.18 -10.44
C PHE A 126 -11.83 9.95 -11.61
N ASP A 127 -12.53 11.06 -11.33
CA ASP A 127 -13.20 11.86 -12.36
C ASP A 127 -12.24 12.76 -13.15
N ALA A 128 -11.08 13.13 -12.59
CA ALA A 128 -10.05 13.93 -13.27
C ALA A 128 -9.43 13.20 -14.48
N PHE A 129 -9.70 11.90 -14.65
CA PHE A 129 -9.48 11.20 -15.91
C PHE A 129 -10.12 11.93 -17.11
N HIS A 130 -11.30 12.52 -16.92
CA HIS A 130 -12.00 13.24 -17.97
C HIS A 130 -11.27 14.52 -18.39
N ASP A 131 -10.60 15.21 -17.47
CA ASP A 131 -9.84 16.42 -17.75
C ASP A 131 -8.61 16.10 -18.63
N VAL A 132 -7.92 14.99 -18.34
CA VAL A 132 -6.81 14.52 -19.19
C VAL A 132 -7.32 14.07 -20.56
N ARG A 133 -8.45 13.36 -20.61
CA ARG A 133 -9.08 12.94 -21.87
C ARG A 133 -9.46 14.14 -22.73
N GLU A 134 -10.09 15.16 -22.16
CA GLU A 134 -10.49 16.37 -22.89
C GLU A 134 -9.28 17.08 -23.50
N LYS A 135 -8.18 17.19 -22.74
CA LYS A 135 -6.91 17.72 -23.28
C LYS A 135 -6.35 16.88 -24.42
N ALA A 136 -6.42 15.55 -24.31
CA ALA A 136 -5.96 14.65 -25.36
C ALA A 136 -6.80 14.77 -26.64
N GLU A 137 -8.12 14.88 -26.50
CA GLU A 137 -9.09 15.10 -27.60
C GLU A 137 -8.90 16.48 -28.26
N ALA A 138 -8.53 17.50 -27.47
CA ALA A 138 -8.17 18.84 -27.95
C ALA A 138 -6.78 18.89 -28.64
N GLY A 139 -6.04 17.78 -28.67
CA GLY A 139 -4.76 17.66 -29.39
C GLY A 139 -3.52 17.90 -28.54
N ASN A 140 -3.62 17.99 -27.21
CA ASN A 140 -2.44 18.03 -26.34
C ASN A 140 -1.70 16.69 -26.41
N ARG A 141 -0.49 16.71 -26.99
CA ARG A 141 0.33 15.51 -27.25
C ARG A 141 0.80 14.83 -25.95
N TYR A 142 0.97 15.59 -24.87
CA TYR A 142 1.36 15.04 -23.56
C TYR A 142 0.20 14.32 -22.90
N ALA A 143 -1.01 14.91 -22.94
CA ALA A 143 -2.22 14.24 -22.47
C ALA A 143 -2.52 12.95 -23.26
N GLN A 144 -2.27 12.95 -24.58
CA GLN A 144 -2.35 11.73 -25.41
C GLN A 144 -1.35 10.66 -24.95
N LYS A 145 -0.10 11.02 -24.63
CA LYS A 145 0.88 10.07 -24.06
C LYS A 145 0.40 9.48 -22.73
N VAL A 146 -0.16 10.30 -21.84
CA VAL A 146 -0.72 9.84 -20.56
C VAL A 146 -1.83 8.80 -20.79
N MET A 147 -2.79 9.11 -21.68
CA MET A 147 -3.89 8.20 -22.02
C MET A 147 -3.38 6.86 -22.58
N THR A 148 -2.39 6.90 -23.48
CA THR A 148 -1.76 5.68 -24.02
C THR A 148 -1.06 4.87 -22.93
N SER A 149 -0.26 5.52 -22.07
CA SER A 149 0.42 4.85 -20.95
C SER A 149 -0.56 4.13 -20.02
N TRP A 150 -1.70 4.76 -19.70
CA TRP A 150 -2.75 4.11 -18.92
C TRP A 150 -3.37 2.94 -19.67
N ALA A 151 -3.63 3.08 -20.97
CA ALA A 151 -4.21 2.03 -21.80
C ALA A 151 -3.29 0.81 -21.97
N ASP A 152 -1.98 1.04 -21.96
CA ASP A 152 -0.92 0.02 -22.01
C ASP A 152 -0.52 -0.49 -20.61
N ALA A 153 -1.14 0.06 -19.56
CA ALA A 153 -0.91 -0.28 -18.16
C ALA A 153 0.57 -0.16 -17.73
N GLU A 154 1.26 0.89 -18.16
CA GLU A 154 2.67 1.13 -17.78
C GLU A 154 2.85 1.28 -16.26
N TRP A 155 1.84 1.82 -15.57
CA TRP A 155 1.80 1.87 -14.10
C TRP A 155 1.97 0.50 -13.42
N PHE A 156 1.53 -0.57 -14.09
CA PHE A 156 1.63 -1.95 -13.62
C PHE A 156 2.89 -2.63 -14.17
N THR A 157 3.17 -2.47 -15.47
CA THR A 157 4.29 -3.17 -16.11
C THR A 157 5.66 -2.64 -15.71
N ALA A 158 5.76 -1.37 -15.31
CA ALA A 158 6.98 -0.78 -14.76
C ALA A 158 7.35 -1.32 -13.36
N ARG A 159 6.41 -1.97 -12.67
CA ARG A 159 6.65 -2.60 -11.36
C ARG A 159 7.19 -4.01 -11.56
N GLU A 160 8.11 -4.43 -10.70
CA GLU A 160 8.65 -5.78 -10.70
C GLU A 160 7.53 -6.80 -10.48
N ALA A 161 7.51 -7.85 -11.29
CA ALA A 161 6.59 -8.97 -11.08
C ALA A 161 6.96 -9.74 -9.80
N ALA A 162 6.01 -10.48 -9.24
CA ALA A 162 6.32 -11.41 -8.15
C ALA A 162 7.41 -12.39 -8.62
N ALA A 163 8.45 -12.59 -7.81
CA ALA A 163 9.57 -13.43 -8.19
C ALA A 163 9.15 -14.91 -8.27
N ASP A 164 9.78 -15.67 -9.19
CA ASP A 164 9.58 -17.12 -9.30
C ASP A 164 10.00 -17.86 -8.03
N LYS A 165 11.00 -17.32 -7.32
CA LYS A 165 11.54 -17.82 -6.06
C LYS A 165 11.71 -16.66 -5.09
N ILE A 166 11.18 -16.82 -3.88
CA ILE A 166 11.27 -15.85 -2.79
C ILE A 166 11.92 -16.53 -1.59
N THR A 167 13.13 -16.12 -1.24
CA THR A 167 13.84 -16.62 -0.06
C THR A 167 13.49 -15.78 1.16
N VAL A 168 13.01 -16.42 2.23
CA VAL A 168 12.61 -15.73 3.48
C VAL A 168 13.15 -16.46 4.72
N THR A 169 13.33 -15.70 5.80
CA THR A 169 13.62 -16.25 7.13
C THR A 169 12.31 -16.38 7.92
N VAL A 170 12.06 -17.55 8.50
CA VAL A 170 10.83 -17.85 9.25
C VAL A 170 10.86 -17.21 10.63
N PHE A 171 9.81 -16.46 10.97
CA PHE A 171 9.41 -16.13 12.33
C PHE A 171 8.12 -16.88 12.66
N LYS A 172 8.23 -17.98 13.41
CA LYS A 172 7.10 -18.86 13.72
C LYS A 172 6.48 -18.49 15.07
N VAL A 173 5.17 -18.25 15.07
CA VAL A 173 4.34 -18.14 16.28
C VAL A 173 3.46 -19.40 16.40
N PRO A 174 3.72 -20.28 17.37
CA PRO A 174 2.96 -21.51 17.52
C PRO A 174 1.53 -21.25 18.04
N GLY A 175 0.61 -22.14 17.66
CA GLY A 175 -0.79 -22.08 18.01
C GLY A 175 -1.59 -21.03 17.22
N GLU A 176 -2.60 -20.47 17.87
CA GLU A 176 -3.49 -19.46 17.29
C GLU A 176 -3.01 -18.04 17.60
N THR A 177 -2.65 -17.28 16.57
CA THR A 177 -2.45 -15.83 16.66
C THR A 177 -3.79 -15.12 16.48
N ASN A 178 -4.32 -14.55 17.57
CA ASN A 178 -5.43 -13.63 17.53
C ASN A 178 -4.93 -12.23 17.13
N THR A 179 -5.77 -11.43 16.49
CA THR A 179 -5.47 -10.02 16.19
C THR A 179 -5.17 -9.17 17.43
N ASP A 180 -5.69 -9.55 18.61
CA ASP A 180 -5.35 -8.88 19.87
C ASP A 180 -3.90 -9.13 20.29
N ASP A 181 -3.30 -10.26 19.91
CA ASP A 181 -1.89 -10.53 20.17
C ASP A 181 -0.96 -9.62 19.35
N LEU A 182 -1.40 -9.27 18.14
CA LEU A 182 -0.66 -8.40 17.23
C LEU A 182 -0.93 -6.91 17.50
N SER A 183 -2.09 -6.59 18.05
CA SER A 183 -2.54 -5.23 18.32
C SER A 183 -3.43 -5.25 19.58
N PRO A 184 -2.85 -5.20 20.79
CA PRO A 184 -3.62 -5.39 22.02
C PRO A 184 -4.65 -4.28 22.27
N ALA A 185 -5.78 -4.64 22.86
CA ALA A 185 -6.86 -3.70 23.15
C ALA A 185 -6.45 -2.49 24.03
N PRO A 186 -5.61 -2.62 25.07
CA PRO A 186 -5.16 -1.47 25.89
C PRO A 186 -4.39 -0.40 25.11
N ASP A 187 -3.86 -0.75 23.94
CA ASP A 187 -3.03 0.11 23.09
C ASP A 187 -3.83 0.66 21.90
N ALA A 188 -5.16 0.51 21.89
CA ALA A 188 -6.00 0.95 20.79
C ALA A 188 -5.87 2.46 20.47
N TRP A 189 -5.52 3.27 21.47
CA TRP A 189 -5.31 4.71 21.33
C TRP A 189 -4.12 5.07 20.42
N SER A 190 -3.10 4.21 20.31
CA SER A 190 -1.89 4.47 19.52
C SER A 190 -1.97 3.95 18.09
N ARG A 191 -3.05 3.26 17.71
CA ARG A 191 -3.20 2.61 16.39
C ARG A 191 -2.88 3.48 15.16
N PRO A 192 -3.20 4.79 15.14
CA PRO A 192 -2.83 5.66 14.02
C PRO A 192 -1.31 5.91 13.88
N ASP A 193 -0.57 5.85 14.99
CA ASP A 193 0.90 5.93 14.99
C ASP A 193 1.48 4.53 14.84
N ILE A 194 1.55 4.05 13.59
CA ILE A 194 1.96 2.68 13.25
C ILE A 194 3.28 2.27 13.93
N PRO A 195 4.38 3.06 13.87
CA PRO A 195 5.63 2.70 14.52
C PRO A 195 5.50 2.53 16.04
N LEU A 196 4.79 3.43 16.70
CA LEU A 196 4.56 3.36 18.14
C LEU A 196 3.70 2.14 18.50
N HIS A 197 2.60 1.94 17.79
CA HIS A 197 1.69 0.82 18.05
C HIS A 197 2.36 -0.54 17.81
N ALA A 198 3.23 -0.64 16.81
CA ALA A 198 3.95 -1.87 16.49
C ALA A 198 4.91 -2.34 17.60
N LYS A 199 5.27 -1.49 18.57
CA LYS A 199 6.01 -1.89 19.78
C LYS A 199 5.18 -2.80 20.71
N ALA A 200 3.86 -2.76 20.62
CA ALA A 200 2.96 -3.58 21.44
C ALA A 200 2.69 -4.97 20.83
N MET A 201 3.16 -5.24 19.61
CA MET A 201 2.97 -6.52 18.93
C MET A 201 3.61 -7.65 19.74
N LEU A 202 2.81 -8.67 20.08
CA LEU A 202 3.21 -9.86 20.83
C LEU A 202 3.83 -9.55 22.21
N LYS A 203 3.50 -8.40 22.83
CA LYS A 203 4.07 -7.98 24.12
C LYS A 203 3.71 -8.89 25.30
N ASN A 204 2.61 -9.63 25.20
CA ASN A 204 2.15 -10.53 26.24
C ASN A 204 2.82 -11.91 26.06
N PRO A 205 3.33 -12.54 27.14
CA PRO A 205 3.93 -13.87 27.05
C PRO A 205 2.97 -14.92 26.49
N ARG A 206 3.51 -15.85 25.68
CA ARG A 206 2.75 -16.92 25.04
C ARG A 206 3.48 -18.24 25.10
N ALA A 207 2.72 -19.33 25.16
CA ALA A 207 3.29 -20.68 25.12
C ALA A 207 4.06 -20.90 23.80
N GLY A 208 5.25 -21.51 23.90
CA GLY A 208 6.11 -21.78 22.75
C GLY A 208 6.87 -20.56 22.21
N MET A 209 6.81 -19.42 22.89
CA MET A 209 7.57 -18.21 22.59
C MET A 209 8.40 -17.83 23.82
N GLU A 210 9.72 -17.77 23.68
CA GLU A 210 10.64 -17.34 24.73
C GLU A 210 11.35 -16.04 24.32
N GLY A 211 11.64 -15.18 25.29
CA GLY A 211 12.32 -13.91 25.06
C GLY A 211 11.43 -12.82 24.45
N ASP A 212 12.06 -11.77 23.93
CA ASP A 212 11.40 -10.66 23.26
C ASP A 212 11.16 -11.00 21.77
N PRO A 213 9.89 -11.08 21.31
CA PRO A 213 9.56 -11.34 19.91
C PRO A 213 10.14 -10.31 18.95
N LEU A 214 10.21 -9.03 19.34
CA LEU A 214 10.71 -7.97 18.47
C LEU A 214 12.23 -8.04 18.33
N ALA A 215 12.93 -8.34 19.42
CA ALA A 215 14.38 -8.63 19.38
C ALA A 215 14.69 -9.86 18.51
N THR A 216 13.85 -10.90 18.60
CA THR A 216 13.96 -12.08 17.73
C THR A 216 13.81 -11.70 16.26
N ILE A 217 12.78 -10.93 15.90
CA ILE A 217 12.58 -10.46 14.52
C ILE A 217 13.78 -9.63 14.04
N ALA A 218 14.33 -8.76 14.89
CA ALA A 218 15.51 -7.97 14.56
C ALA A 218 16.73 -8.87 14.25
N ALA A 219 17.01 -9.88 15.07
CA ALA A 219 18.09 -10.83 14.85
C ALA A 219 17.88 -11.67 13.57
N LEU A 220 16.64 -12.04 13.24
CA LEU A 220 16.33 -12.79 12.02
C LEU A 220 16.61 -11.97 10.75
N LYS A 221 16.46 -10.64 10.78
CA LYS A 221 16.78 -9.76 9.64
C LYS A 221 18.27 -9.72 9.32
N GLU A 222 19.13 -9.94 10.32
CA GLU A 222 20.59 -9.96 10.13
C GLU A 222 21.04 -11.11 9.23
N LYS A 223 20.19 -12.13 9.00
CA LYS A 223 20.43 -13.20 8.03
C LYS A 223 20.38 -12.75 6.56
N GLY A 224 19.96 -11.52 6.28
CA GLY A 224 19.97 -10.94 4.92
C GLY A 224 18.78 -11.30 4.04
N HIS A 225 17.75 -11.95 4.59
CA HIS A 225 16.49 -12.24 3.89
C HIS A 225 15.30 -11.53 4.57
N PRO A 226 14.22 -11.22 3.81
CA PRO A 226 12.97 -10.79 4.40
C PRO A 226 12.46 -11.80 5.44
N VAL A 227 11.84 -11.31 6.51
CA VAL A 227 11.24 -12.18 7.53
C VAL A 227 9.79 -12.46 7.15
N ALA A 228 9.38 -13.72 7.22
CA ALA A 228 7.99 -14.15 7.02
C ALA A 228 7.31 -14.45 8.35
N TYR A 229 6.10 -13.95 8.53
CA TYR A 229 5.26 -14.34 9.67
C TYR A 229 4.67 -15.73 9.41
N VAL A 230 4.92 -16.69 10.29
CA VAL A 230 4.40 -18.07 10.15
C VAL A 230 3.61 -18.45 11.39
N GLY A 231 2.42 -19.02 11.25
CA GLY A 231 1.62 -19.48 12.39
C GLY A 231 0.69 -20.64 12.07
N ASP A 232 0.22 -21.38 13.07
CA ASP A 232 -0.66 -22.53 12.82
C ASP A 232 -2.07 -22.07 12.45
N VAL A 233 -2.62 -21.10 13.20
CA VAL A 233 -3.85 -20.37 12.87
C VAL A 233 -3.58 -18.89 13.04
N VAL A 234 -3.82 -18.07 12.01
CA VAL A 234 -3.39 -16.66 11.98
C VAL A 234 -4.56 -15.71 11.77
N GLY A 235 -4.60 -14.65 12.58
CA GLY A 235 -5.44 -13.47 12.35
C GLY A 235 -6.89 -13.62 12.79
N THR A 236 -7.19 -14.54 13.72
CA THR A 236 -8.54 -14.69 14.27
C THR A 236 -8.96 -13.47 15.10
N GLY A 237 -10.27 -13.38 15.39
CA GLY A 237 -10.83 -12.31 16.21
C GLY A 237 -11.25 -11.08 15.41
N SER A 238 -11.03 -9.91 16.00
CA SER A 238 -11.59 -8.64 15.50
C SER A 238 -10.90 -8.10 14.24
N SER A 239 -11.68 -7.41 13.41
CA SER A 239 -11.16 -6.66 12.26
C SER A 239 -10.45 -5.38 12.70
N ARG A 240 -9.15 -5.47 13.04
CA ARG A 240 -8.30 -4.32 13.33
C ARG A 240 -7.10 -4.27 12.39
N LYS A 241 -7.09 -3.30 11.46
CA LYS A 241 -6.00 -3.12 10.49
C LYS A 241 -4.63 -2.94 11.16
N SER A 242 -4.62 -2.40 12.38
CA SER A 242 -3.43 -2.25 13.21
C SER A 242 -2.65 -3.55 13.41
N ALA A 243 -3.30 -4.73 13.46
CA ALA A 243 -2.60 -6.01 13.54
C ALA A 243 -1.72 -6.26 12.30
N THR A 244 -2.27 -6.04 11.10
CA THR A 244 -1.51 -6.10 9.85
C THR A 244 -0.46 -4.99 9.80
N ASN A 245 -0.81 -3.75 10.16
CA ASN A 245 0.16 -2.65 10.18
C ASN A 245 1.37 -2.97 11.07
N SER A 246 1.18 -3.59 12.23
CA SER A 246 2.29 -3.97 13.11
C SER A 246 3.16 -5.09 12.54
N VAL A 247 2.56 -6.11 11.92
CA VAL A 247 3.32 -7.15 11.21
C VAL A 247 4.14 -6.54 10.07
N LEU A 248 3.52 -5.71 9.23
CA LEU A 248 4.18 -5.09 8.09
C LEU A 248 5.19 -4.00 8.49
N TRP A 249 5.00 -3.33 9.63
CA TRP A 249 6.01 -2.43 10.16
C TRP A 249 7.32 -3.18 10.40
N HIS A 250 7.23 -4.38 10.96
CA HIS A 250 8.40 -5.19 11.27
C HIS A 250 8.90 -6.02 10.08
N MET A 251 8.04 -6.44 9.14
CA MET A 251 8.38 -7.45 8.12
C MET A 251 8.09 -7.04 6.67
N GLY A 252 7.45 -5.89 6.47
CA GLY A 252 7.18 -5.32 5.16
C GLY A 252 8.30 -4.40 4.69
N THR A 253 8.03 -3.72 3.58
CA THR A 253 8.94 -2.76 2.94
C THR A 253 8.40 -1.34 3.05
N ASP A 254 9.31 -0.37 3.10
CA ASP A 254 8.95 1.05 3.04
C ASP A 254 8.22 1.37 1.73
N ILE A 255 7.24 2.24 1.81
CA ILE A 255 6.52 2.76 0.65
C ILE A 255 7.20 4.10 0.28
N PRO A 256 7.75 4.25 -0.94
CA PRO A 256 8.42 5.48 -1.33
C PRO A 256 7.55 6.71 -1.07
N TYR A 257 8.13 7.73 -0.44
CA TYR A 257 7.50 9.03 -0.14
C TYR A 257 6.34 9.01 0.86
N ILE A 258 5.94 7.84 1.38
CA ILE A 258 4.85 7.72 2.36
C ILE A 258 5.45 7.47 3.75
N PRO A 259 5.40 8.45 4.67
CA PRO A 259 6.01 8.30 5.98
C PRO A 259 5.26 7.29 6.85
N ASN A 260 6.02 6.49 7.60
CA ASN A 260 5.54 5.66 8.70
C ASN A 260 4.48 4.61 8.35
N LYS A 261 4.42 4.20 7.07
CA LYS A 261 3.59 3.09 6.58
C LYS A 261 4.46 2.13 5.77
N ARG A 262 4.19 0.84 5.89
CA ARG A 262 4.85 -0.24 5.14
C ARG A 262 3.82 -1.12 4.46
N ALA A 263 4.23 -1.74 3.35
CA ALA A 263 3.44 -2.65 2.53
C ALA A 263 4.23 -3.94 2.26
N GLY A 264 3.66 -4.86 1.49
CA GLY A 264 4.36 -6.08 1.10
C GLY A 264 4.46 -7.10 2.24
N GLY A 265 5.51 -7.92 2.24
CA GLY A 265 5.73 -8.94 3.26
C GLY A 265 5.02 -10.27 3.02
N TYR A 266 5.36 -11.27 3.82
CA TYR A 266 4.97 -12.67 3.62
C TYR A 266 4.32 -13.24 4.88
N CYS A 267 3.19 -13.92 4.71
CA CYS A 267 2.46 -14.53 5.82
C CYS A 267 2.01 -15.94 5.46
N LEU A 268 2.52 -16.94 6.18
CA LEU A 268 2.16 -18.34 5.98
C LEU A 268 1.35 -18.84 7.18
N GLY A 269 0.20 -19.46 6.91
CA GLY A 269 -0.66 -19.99 7.95
C GLY A 269 -1.13 -21.40 7.64
N GLY A 270 -1.18 -22.29 8.63
CA GLY A 270 -1.97 -23.53 8.51
C GLY A 270 -3.43 -23.21 8.21
N LYS A 271 -3.94 -22.16 8.86
CA LYS A 271 -5.19 -21.47 8.55
C LYS A 271 -5.02 -19.97 8.71
N ILE A 272 -5.58 -19.17 7.82
CA ILE A 272 -5.63 -17.71 7.94
C ILE A 272 -7.10 -17.28 7.97
N ALA A 273 -7.47 -16.48 8.97
CA ALA A 273 -8.83 -15.95 9.08
C ALA A 273 -9.17 -15.06 7.87
N PRO A 274 -10.38 -15.16 7.27
CA PRO A 274 -10.69 -14.47 6.03
C PRO A 274 -10.50 -12.94 6.05
N ILE A 275 -10.84 -12.28 7.16
CA ILE A 275 -10.68 -10.82 7.30
C ILE A 275 -9.20 -10.42 7.30
N PHE A 276 -8.38 -11.17 8.04
CA PHE A 276 -6.95 -10.92 8.10
C PHE A 276 -6.27 -11.22 6.76
N PHE A 277 -6.66 -12.30 6.08
CA PHE A 277 -6.22 -12.61 4.72
C PHE A 277 -6.46 -11.42 3.78
N ASN A 278 -7.69 -10.89 3.80
CA ASN A 278 -8.06 -9.75 2.97
C ASN A 278 -7.26 -8.49 3.33
N THR A 279 -7.01 -8.25 4.62
CA THR A 279 -6.25 -7.07 5.05
C THR A 279 -4.77 -7.17 4.61
N MET A 280 -4.20 -8.37 4.59
CA MET A 280 -2.85 -8.63 4.10
C MET A 280 -2.74 -8.40 2.59
N GLU A 281 -3.64 -8.98 1.78
CA GLU A 281 -3.62 -8.79 0.31
C GLU A 281 -3.93 -7.34 -0.10
N ASP A 282 -4.83 -6.65 0.62
CA ASP A 282 -5.10 -5.22 0.40
C ASP A 282 -3.86 -4.34 0.64
N ALA A 283 -2.98 -4.75 1.57
CA ALA A 283 -1.73 -4.06 1.91
C ALA A 283 -0.52 -4.52 1.08
N GLY A 284 -0.73 -5.31 0.03
CA GLY A 284 0.31 -5.79 -0.88
C GLY A 284 1.13 -6.97 -0.38
N ALA A 285 0.77 -7.55 0.76
CA ALA A 285 1.42 -8.75 1.28
C ALA A 285 1.00 -10.01 0.49
N LEU A 286 1.78 -11.08 0.62
CA LEU A 286 1.46 -12.40 0.08
C LEU A 286 1.02 -13.36 1.21
N PRO A 287 -0.29 -13.48 1.51
CA PRO A 287 -0.81 -14.48 2.44
C PRO A 287 -0.98 -15.85 1.76
N ILE A 288 -0.43 -16.90 2.37
CA ILE A 288 -0.46 -18.28 1.86
C ILE A 288 -0.99 -19.22 2.94
N GLU A 289 -2.04 -19.99 2.62
CA GLU A 289 -2.47 -21.12 3.46
C GLU A 289 -1.73 -22.40 3.04
N CYS A 290 -0.90 -22.97 3.91
CA CYS A 290 -0.15 -24.22 3.65
C CYS A 290 0.17 -24.97 4.96
N ASP A 291 0.63 -26.22 4.87
CA ASP A 291 1.16 -26.90 6.06
C ASP A 291 2.43 -26.17 6.54
N VAL A 292 2.47 -25.84 7.82
CA VAL A 292 3.54 -25.08 8.47
C VAL A 292 4.18 -25.86 9.62
N SER A 293 3.84 -27.14 9.77
CA SER A 293 4.30 -28.00 10.87
C SER A 293 5.80 -28.30 10.84
N LYS A 294 6.41 -28.24 9.64
CA LYS A 294 7.85 -28.46 9.43
C LYS A 294 8.70 -27.20 9.51
N MET A 295 8.09 -26.02 9.73
CA MET A 295 8.77 -24.72 9.74
C MET A 295 8.98 -24.25 11.17
N LYS A 296 10.19 -23.79 11.49
CA LYS A 296 10.60 -23.30 12.80
C LYS A 296 11.21 -21.90 12.68
N THR A 297 11.14 -21.14 13.77
CA THR A 297 11.80 -19.83 13.84
C THR A 297 13.29 -19.98 13.52
N GLY A 298 13.77 -19.18 12.57
CA GLY A 298 15.16 -19.21 12.11
C GLY A 298 15.41 -20.01 10.85
N ASP A 299 14.49 -20.87 10.42
CA ASP A 299 14.63 -21.59 9.14
C ASP A 299 14.68 -20.59 7.97
N VAL A 300 15.50 -20.90 6.97
CA VAL A 300 15.51 -20.17 5.69
C VAL A 300 14.80 -21.04 4.66
N ILE A 301 13.76 -20.52 4.04
CA ILE A 301 12.90 -21.26 3.11
C ILE A 301 12.78 -20.53 1.78
N ASP A 302 12.58 -21.29 0.72
CA ASP A 302 12.25 -20.78 -0.60
C ASP A 302 10.77 -21.02 -0.90
N ILE A 303 10.03 -19.94 -1.17
CA ILE A 303 8.65 -19.96 -1.63
C ILE A 303 8.67 -19.83 -3.15
N TYR A 304 8.00 -20.75 -3.85
CA TYR A 304 7.83 -20.71 -5.30
C TYR A 304 6.35 -20.41 -5.62
N PRO A 305 5.95 -19.13 -5.78
CA PRO A 305 4.54 -18.74 -5.83
C PRO A 305 3.79 -19.35 -7.02
N TYR A 306 4.46 -19.47 -8.17
CA TYR A 306 3.89 -20.03 -9.40
C TYR A 306 3.83 -21.56 -9.39
N GLU A 307 4.75 -22.22 -8.70
CA GLU A 307 4.79 -23.68 -8.58
C GLU A 307 3.90 -24.21 -7.44
N GLY A 308 3.57 -23.37 -6.45
CA GLY A 308 2.77 -23.76 -5.30
C GLY A 308 3.53 -24.65 -4.32
N VAL A 309 4.82 -24.40 -4.11
CA VAL A 309 5.68 -25.21 -3.23
C VAL A 309 6.56 -24.34 -2.34
N VAL A 310 6.77 -24.79 -1.10
CA VAL A 310 7.76 -24.26 -0.16
C VAL A 310 8.83 -25.31 0.07
N ARG A 311 10.09 -24.91 -0.03
CA ARG A 311 11.25 -25.78 0.16
C ARG A 311 12.19 -25.22 1.22
N ASP A 312 12.95 -26.11 1.85
CA ASP A 312 14.12 -25.71 2.63
C ASP A 312 15.17 -25.09 1.69
N HIS A 313 15.77 -23.97 2.09
CA HIS A 313 16.72 -23.25 1.25
C HIS A 313 18.06 -23.99 1.06
N GLU A 314 18.53 -24.72 2.07
CA GLU A 314 19.82 -25.39 2.03
C GLU A 314 19.71 -26.79 1.41
N SER A 315 18.73 -27.59 1.83
CA SER A 315 18.58 -28.97 1.36
C SER A 315 17.76 -29.09 0.07
N GLY A 316 16.89 -28.12 -0.22
CA GLY A 316 15.93 -28.18 -1.32
C GLY A 316 14.74 -29.11 -1.06
N ASP A 317 14.63 -29.67 0.14
CA ASP A 317 13.55 -30.58 0.52
C ASP A 317 12.20 -29.87 0.50
N GLU A 318 11.17 -30.57 0.03
CA GLU A 318 9.81 -30.06 0.02
C GLU A 318 9.24 -30.03 1.44
N LEU A 319 8.98 -28.82 1.94
CA LEU A 319 8.37 -28.61 3.25
C LEU A 319 6.85 -28.69 3.15
N ALA A 320 6.26 -28.01 2.15
CA ALA A 320 4.82 -27.96 1.94
C ALA A 320 4.44 -27.65 0.49
N ARG A 321 3.22 -28.06 0.11
CA ARG A 321 2.55 -27.60 -1.12
C ARG A 321 1.36 -26.72 -0.77
N PHE A 322 1.06 -25.79 -1.66
CA PHE A 322 -0.07 -24.88 -1.52
C PHE A 322 -0.71 -24.58 -2.86
N GLN A 323 -1.91 -24.03 -2.80
CA GLN A 323 -2.57 -23.41 -3.93
C GLN A 323 -2.92 -21.98 -3.52
N LEU A 324 -2.58 -21.00 -4.35
CA LEU A 324 -3.02 -19.64 -4.13
C LEU A 324 -4.56 -19.60 -4.18
N LYS A 325 -5.17 -18.81 -3.29
CA LYS A 325 -6.62 -18.66 -3.21
C LYS A 325 -7.22 -18.17 -4.55
N THR A 326 -6.45 -17.37 -5.28
CA THR A 326 -6.74 -16.90 -6.64
C THR A 326 -5.42 -16.62 -7.37
N ASN A 327 -5.38 -16.79 -8.69
CA ASN A 327 -4.22 -16.44 -9.49
C ASN A 327 -4.02 -14.91 -9.58
N VAL A 328 -5.07 -14.13 -9.30
CA VAL A 328 -5.03 -12.65 -9.26
C VAL A 328 -4.12 -12.15 -8.14
N LEU A 329 -3.87 -12.94 -7.10
CA LEU A 329 -3.08 -12.54 -5.94
C LEU A 329 -1.66 -12.08 -6.32
N LEU A 330 -1.06 -12.63 -7.38
CA LEU A 330 0.27 -12.21 -7.84
C LEU A 330 0.24 -10.85 -8.54
N ASP A 331 -0.85 -10.53 -9.24
CA ASP A 331 -1.08 -9.17 -9.76
C ASP A 331 -1.30 -8.18 -8.61
N GLU A 332 -1.99 -8.61 -7.54
CA GLU A 332 -2.23 -7.79 -6.35
C GLU A 332 -0.90 -7.43 -5.67
N VAL A 333 -0.02 -8.42 -5.47
CA VAL A 333 1.34 -8.19 -4.93
C VAL A 333 2.13 -7.23 -5.84
N ARG A 334 2.14 -7.47 -7.15
CA ARG A 334 2.84 -6.60 -8.11
C ARG A 334 2.33 -5.16 -8.06
N ALA A 335 1.02 -4.96 -7.98
CA ALA A 335 0.42 -3.63 -7.88
C ALA A 335 0.66 -2.93 -6.53
N GLY A 336 1.25 -3.62 -5.54
CA GLY A 336 1.42 -3.10 -4.18
C GLY A 336 0.17 -3.20 -3.32
N GLY A 337 -0.79 -4.04 -3.71
CA GLY A 337 -2.03 -4.30 -3.01
C GLY A 337 -3.19 -4.55 -3.95
N ARG A 338 -4.21 -5.25 -3.46
CA ARG A 338 -5.46 -5.47 -4.20
C ARG A 338 -6.22 -4.18 -4.50
N ILE A 339 -6.23 -3.21 -3.59
CA ILE A 339 -6.91 -1.93 -3.79
C ILE A 339 -6.26 -1.14 -4.96
N PRO A 340 -4.93 -0.90 -4.98
CA PRO A 340 -4.25 -0.33 -6.14
C PRO A 340 -4.51 -1.07 -7.45
N LEU A 341 -4.53 -2.42 -7.42
CA LEU A 341 -4.81 -3.22 -8.62
C LEU A 341 -6.21 -2.93 -9.18
N ILE A 342 -7.23 -2.91 -8.34
CA ILE A 342 -8.62 -2.66 -8.78
C ILE A 342 -8.72 -1.26 -9.41
N ILE A 343 -8.16 -0.25 -8.77
CA ILE A 343 -8.20 1.14 -9.25
C ILE A 343 -7.45 1.27 -10.58
N GLY A 344 -6.19 0.80 -10.64
CA GLY A 344 -5.37 0.90 -11.85
C GLY A 344 -5.90 0.07 -13.02
N ARG A 345 -6.48 -1.11 -12.76
CA ARG A 345 -7.16 -1.91 -13.79
C ARG A 345 -8.39 -1.18 -14.33
N GLY A 346 -9.17 -0.54 -13.46
CA GLY A 346 -10.30 0.31 -13.87
C GLY A 346 -9.86 1.51 -14.71
N LEU A 347 -8.77 2.18 -14.32
CA LEU A 347 -8.16 3.28 -15.08
C LEU A 347 -7.73 2.81 -16.48
N THR A 348 -7.03 1.67 -16.55
CA THR A 348 -6.61 1.04 -17.81
C THR A 348 -7.82 0.75 -18.71
N ALA A 349 -8.88 0.16 -18.15
CA ALA A 349 -10.09 -0.16 -18.92
C ALA A 349 -10.75 1.09 -19.49
N ARG A 350 -10.91 2.15 -18.69
CA ARG A 350 -11.47 3.45 -19.14
C ARG A 350 -10.62 4.10 -20.23
N ALA A 351 -9.30 4.06 -20.10
CA ALA A 351 -8.38 4.60 -21.10
C ALA A 351 -8.50 3.84 -22.43
N ARG A 352 -8.52 2.51 -22.39
CA ARG A 352 -8.69 1.66 -23.58
C ARG A 352 -10.03 1.89 -24.26
N GLU A 353 -11.12 1.95 -23.50
CA GLU A 353 -12.45 2.27 -24.02
C GLU A 353 -12.46 3.64 -24.72
N ALA A 354 -11.90 4.68 -24.09
CA ALA A 354 -11.82 6.02 -24.66
C ALA A 354 -10.97 6.08 -25.95
N LEU A 355 -9.95 5.22 -26.07
CA LEU A 355 -9.11 5.10 -27.26
C LEU A 355 -9.66 4.12 -28.31
N GLY A 356 -10.83 3.51 -28.08
CA GLY A 356 -11.43 2.53 -28.99
C GLY A 356 -10.64 1.22 -29.10
N MET A 357 -9.91 0.85 -28.05
CA MET A 357 -9.13 -0.38 -27.96
C MET A 357 -9.93 -1.50 -27.30
N GLU A 358 -9.65 -2.74 -27.69
CA GLU A 358 -10.21 -3.94 -27.02
C GLU A 358 -9.78 -4.02 -25.54
N PRO A 359 -10.55 -4.68 -24.66
CA PRO A 359 -10.15 -4.92 -23.28
C PRO A 359 -8.74 -5.54 -23.17
N SER A 360 -7.99 -5.16 -22.13
CA SER A 360 -6.63 -5.67 -21.92
C SER A 360 -6.64 -7.15 -21.52
N ASP A 361 -5.70 -7.92 -22.07
CA ASP A 361 -5.39 -9.31 -21.71
C ASP A 361 -4.19 -9.42 -20.74
N LEU A 362 -3.62 -8.30 -20.32
CA LEU A 362 -2.43 -8.23 -19.47
C LEU A 362 -2.67 -8.77 -18.06
N PHE A 363 -3.83 -8.46 -17.48
CA PHE A 363 -4.15 -8.81 -16.10
C PHE A 363 -4.71 -10.22 -15.99
N GLN A 364 -4.29 -10.94 -14.94
CA GLN A 364 -4.87 -12.20 -14.55
C GLN A 364 -6.37 -12.03 -14.31
N GLN A 365 -7.13 -12.89 -14.99
CA GLN A 365 -8.58 -12.89 -14.87
C GLN A 365 -9.00 -13.75 -13.67
N PRO A 366 -10.02 -13.32 -12.92
CA PRO A 366 -10.63 -14.18 -11.92
C PRO A 366 -11.13 -15.50 -12.53
N LEU A 367 -11.15 -16.56 -11.72
CA LEU A 367 -11.69 -17.83 -12.18
C LEU A 367 -13.15 -17.68 -12.63
N PRO A 368 -13.52 -18.27 -13.79
CA PRO A 368 -14.89 -18.19 -14.26
C PRO A 368 -15.84 -18.87 -13.26
N PRO A 369 -17.09 -18.39 -13.15
CA PRO A 369 -18.08 -19.03 -12.30
C PRO A 369 -18.26 -20.50 -12.66
N LYS A 370 -18.32 -21.39 -11.67
CA LYS A 370 -18.68 -22.79 -11.90
C LYS A 370 -20.11 -22.87 -12.42
N GLU A 371 -20.29 -23.46 -13.60
CA GLU A 371 -21.62 -23.69 -14.17
C GLU A 371 -22.46 -24.58 -13.24
N SER A 372 -23.71 -24.20 -13.02
CA SER A 372 -24.64 -24.96 -12.20
C SER A 372 -26.07 -24.57 -12.50
N SER A 373 -26.90 -25.58 -12.76
CA SER A 373 -28.35 -25.45 -12.96
C SER A 373 -29.14 -25.36 -11.65
N LYS A 374 -28.50 -25.54 -10.49
CA LYS A 374 -29.16 -25.45 -9.17
C LYS A 374 -29.61 -24.02 -8.88
N GLY A 375 -30.58 -23.84 -7.99
CA GLY A 375 -30.97 -22.50 -7.50
C GLY A 375 -29.84 -21.76 -6.78
N TYR A 376 -30.07 -20.49 -6.44
CA TYR A 376 -29.20 -19.68 -5.58
C TYR A 376 -29.70 -19.66 -4.14
N THR A 377 -28.78 -19.67 -3.16
CA THR A 377 -29.10 -19.42 -1.75
C THR A 377 -29.47 -17.95 -1.53
N LEU A 378 -30.00 -17.61 -0.35
CA LEU A 378 -30.34 -16.22 -0.03
C LEU A 378 -29.12 -15.29 -0.10
N ALA A 379 -27.98 -15.68 0.50
CA ALA A 379 -26.76 -14.88 0.45
C ALA A 379 -26.28 -14.63 -0.99
N GLN A 380 -26.32 -15.67 -1.84
CA GLN A 380 -25.93 -15.54 -3.25
C GLN A 380 -26.84 -14.59 -4.02
N LYS A 381 -28.14 -14.56 -3.71
CA LYS A 381 -29.11 -13.63 -4.31
C LYS A 381 -28.89 -12.20 -3.83
N ILE A 382 -28.58 -11.99 -2.55
CA ILE A 382 -28.31 -10.66 -1.99
C ILE A 382 -27.09 -10.04 -2.68
N VAL A 383 -25.97 -10.79 -2.74
CA VAL A 383 -24.76 -10.35 -3.44
C VAL A 383 -25.04 -10.15 -4.94
N GLY A 384 -25.73 -11.10 -5.58
CA GLY A 384 -26.12 -10.96 -6.99
C GLY A 384 -26.89 -9.69 -7.28
N LYS A 385 -27.90 -9.37 -6.46
CA LYS A 385 -28.69 -8.15 -6.59
C LYS A 385 -27.80 -6.90 -6.50
N ALA A 386 -26.85 -6.87 -5.56
CA ALA A 386 -25.91 -5.76 -5.40
C ALA A 386 -24.93 -5.63 -6.58
N CYS A 387 -24.71 -6.70 -7.36
CA CYS A 387 -23.91 -6.71 -8.58
C CYS A 387 -24.75 -6.61 -9.87
N GLY A 388 -26.07 -6.38 -9.78
CA GLY A 388 -26.95 -6.32 -10.95
C GLY A 388 -27.26 -7.67 -11.64
N VAL A 389 -26.98 -8.81 -11.00
CA VAL A 389 -27.20 -10.16 -11.53
C VAL A 389 -28.17 -11.00 -10.66
N ARG A 390 -28.63 -12.15 -11.15
CA ARG A 390 -29.59 -13.01 -10.41
C ARG A 390 -29.00 -13.68 -9.16
N GLY A 391 -27.69 -13.89 -9.13
CA GLY A 391 -26.97 -14.52 -8.03
C GLY A 391 -25.49 -14.70 -8.36
N VAL A 392 -24.65 -14.77 -7.33
CA VAL A 392 -23.19 -15.03 -7.46
C VAL A 392 -22.86 -16.43 -6.93
N ARG A 393 -22.01 -17.19 -7.63
CA ARG A 393 -21.59 -18.55 -7.21
C ARG A 393 -20.35 -18.49 -6.30
N PRO A 394 -20.14 -19.49 -5.42
CA PRO A 394 -18.94 -19.55 -4.58
C PRO A 394 -17.67 -19.63 -5.45
N GLY A 395 -16.66 -18.83 -5.09
CA GLY A 395 -15.39 -18.73 -5.82
C GLY A 395 -15.40 -17.72 -6.99
N THR A 396 -16.55 -17.12 -7.30
CA THR A 396 -16.64 -16.05 -8.32
C THR A 396 -16.27 -14.70 -7.70
N TYR A 397 -15.34 -13.98 -8.34
CA TYR A 397 -15.05 -12.58 -8.03
C TYR A 397 -16.24 -11.70 -8.41
N CYS A 398 -16.56 -10.72 -7.55
CA CYS A 398 -17.60 -9.73 -7.82
C CYS A 398 -17.40 -8.49 -6.97
N GLU A 399 -17.91 -7.36 -7.45
CA GLU A 399 -17.85 -6.05 -6.79
C GLU A 399 -19.28 -5.57 -6.45
N PRO A 400 -19.86 -5.99 -5.31
CA PRO A 400 -21.22 -5.58 -4.94
C PRO A 400 -21.27 -4.10 -4.55
N ILE A 401 -22.36 -3.42 -4.91
CA ILE A 401 -22.63 -2.06 -4.44
C ILE A 401 -22.78 -2.04 -2.92
N MET A 402 -22.05 -1.14 -2.25
CA MET A 402 -22.12 -0.93 -0.81
C MET A 402 -23.30 -0.01 -0.46
N THR A 403 -24.39 -0.55 0.08
CA THR A 403 -25.57 0.24 0.48
C THR A 403 -25.41 0.91 1.85
N THR A 404 -24.65 0.31 2.76
CA THR A 404 -24.44 0.83 4.11
C THR A 404 -23.05 0.44 4.58
N VAL A 405 -22.29 1.42 5.08
CA VAL A 405 -20.94 1.23 5.62
C VAL A 405 -20.93 1.72 7.07
N GLY A 406 -20.53 0.84 7.99
CA GLY A 406 -20.43 1.17 9.42
C GLY A 406 -18.98 1.48 9.81
N SER A 407 -18.80 2.46 10.68
CA SER A 407 -17.51 2.80 11.30
C SER A 407 -17.70 2.99 12.80
N GLN A 408 -16.72 2.59 13.59
CA GLN A 408 -16.72 2.72 15.05
C GLN A 408 -15.45 3.44 15.52
N ASP A 409 -15.36 3.79 16.80
CA ASP A 409 -14.39 4.72 17.37
C ASP A 409 -12.97 4.17 17.55
N THR A 410 -12.79 2.84 17.61
CA THR A 410 -11.46 2.21 17.81
C THR A 410 -10.75 1.81 16.52
N THR A 411 -11.47 1.70 15.41
CA THR A 411 -10.94 1.51 14.04
C THR A 411 -11.10 2.77 13.20
N GLY A 412 -12.05 3.64 13.56
CA GLY A 412 -12.38 4.88 12.86
C GLY A 412 -11.20 5.81 12.60
N PRO A 413 -10.28 6.03 13.56
CA PRO A 413 -9.07 6.81 13.30
C PRO A 413 -8.21 6.23 12.17
N MET A 414 -8.03 4.91 12.10
CA MET A 414 -7.31 4.28 10.98
C MET A 414 -8.12 4.38 9.69
N THR A 415 -9.44 4.18 9.74
CA THR A 415 -10.32 4.34 8.57
C THR A 415 -10.23 5.76 8.01
N ARG A 416 -10.19 6.79 8.86
CA ARG A 416 -9.98 8.18 8.45
C ARG A 416 -8.65 8.33 7.71
N ASP A 417 -7.57 7.75 8.24
CA ASP A 417 -6.25 7.90 7.64
C ASP A 417 -6.14 7.13 6.30
N GLU A 418 -6.74 5.94 6.18
CA GLU A 418 -6.83 5.23 4.89
C GLU A 418 -7.70 5.98 3.87
N LEU A 419 -8.77 6.66 4.31
CA LEU A 419 -9.59 7.51 3.42
C LEU A 419 -8.80 8.74 2.94
N LYS A 420 -7.90 9.30 3.76
CA LYS A 420 -7.04 10.40 3.32
C LYS A 420 -6.10 9.97 2.21
N ASP A 421 -5.54 8.77 2.30
CA ASP A 421 -4.63 8.22 1.29
C ASP A 421 -5.32 7.86 -0.03
N LEU A 422 -6.63 7.56 0.00
CA LEU A 422 -7.41 7.06 -1.14
C LEU A 422 -8.25 8.11 -1.88
N ALA A 423 -8.26 9.36 -1.42
CA ALA A 423 -9.18 10.39 -1.90
C ALA A 423 -8.70 11.17 -3.12
#